data_AF-A0AAV4GVK6-F1
#
_entry.id   AF-A0AAV4GVK6-F1
#
_cell.length_a   1.000
_cell.length_b   1.000
_cell.length_c   1.000
_cell.angle_alpha   90.00
_cell.angle_beta   90.00
_cell.angle_gamma   90.00
#
_symmetry.space_group_name_H-M   'P 1'
#
loop_
_entity.id
_entity.type
_entity.pdbx_description
1 polymer ?
#
loop_
_entity_poly.entity_id
_entity_poly.type
_entity_poly.pdbx_seq_one_letter_code
_entity_poly.pdbx_strand_id
1 'polypeptide(L)'
;MVELTVPYESRMEQAHTYKKKKYLDLTKELEESGYGAKIMPIEIGARGFAGSSAYDLLSKLSISGNKRTKALKLLAETTENSFRSVWSRRNDQVLCKE
;
A
#
# COMPACT_ATOMS: atom_id res chain seq x y z
N MET A 1 -2.69 12.11 4.52
CA MET A 1 -3.28 10.79 4.78
C MET A 1 -2.47 9.71 4.09
N VAL A 2 -2.08 8.66 4.82
CA VAL A 2 -1.37 7.50 4.28
C VAL A 2 -2.31 6.31 4.32
N GLU A 3 -2.45 5.59 3.20
CA GLU A 3 -3.26 4.37 3.15
C GLU A 3 -2.39 3.21 2.66
N LEU A 4 -2.26 2.17 3.47
CA LEU A 4 -1.55 0.95 3.12
C LEU A 4 -2.51 -0.07 2.51
N THR A 5 -2.16 -0.62 1.35
CA THR A 5 -2.90 -1.69 0.68
C THR A 5 -1.95 -2.84 0.34
N VAL A 6 -2.44 -4.07 0.49
CA VAL A 6 -1.69 -5.29 0.15
C VAL A 6 -2.33 -5.99 -1.06
N PRO A 7 -2.08 -5.52 -2.29
CA PRO A 7 -2.59 -6.18 -3.48
C PRO A 7 -1.69 -7.37 -3.87
N TYR A 8 -2.19 -8.16 -4.81
CA TYR A 8 -1.32 -9.07 -5.54
C TYR A 8 -0.41 -8.27 -6.49
N GLU A 9 0.83 -8.74 -6.70
CA GLU A 9 1.86 -7.99 -7.45
C GLU A 9 1.38 -7.54 -8.85
N SER A 10 0.67 -8.40 -9.58
CA SER A 10 0.10 -8.07 -10.89
C SER A 10 -0.96 -6.96 -10.87
N ARG A 11 -1.53 -6.66 -9.69
CA ARG A 11 -2.58 -5.65 -9.49
C ARG A 11 -2.09 -4.42 -8.73
N MET A 12 -0.79 -4.30 -8.44
CA MET A 12 -0.25 -3.18 -7.68
C MET A 12 -0.55 -1.82 -8.31
N GLU A 13 -0.30 -1.68 -9.61
CA GLU A 13 -0.54 -0.43 -10.34
C GLU A 13 -2.04 -0.07 -10.40
N GLN A 14 -2.89 -1.09 -10.61
CA GLN A 14 -4.34 -0.91 -10.63
C GLN A 14 -4.86 -0.47 -9.25
N ALA A 15 -4.38 -1.11 -8.18
CA ALA A 15 -4.73 -0.76 -6.81
C ALA A 15 -4.30 0.69 -6.48
N HIS A 16 -3.08 1.07 -6.87
CA HIS A 16 -2.57 2.43 -6.69
C HIS A 16 -3.47 3.46 -7.37
N THR A 17 -3.77 3.25 -8.65
CA THR A 17 -4.60 4.16 -9.44
C THR A 17 -6.02 4.24 -8.90
N TYR A 18 -6.61 3.10 -8.53
CA TYR A 18 -7.94 3.02 -7.95
C TYR A 18 -8.03 3.79 -6.63
N LYS A 19 -7.08 3.58 -5.71
CA LYS A 19 -7.06 4.26 -4.41
C LYS A 19 -6.84 5.76 -4.56
N LYS A 20 -5.92 6.16 -5.44
CA LYS A 20 -5.70 7.58 -5.75
C LYS A 20 -6.96 8.25 -6.30
N LYS A 21 -7.69 7.57 -7.20
CA LYS A 21 -8.96 8.06 -7.75
C LYS A 21 -10.06 8.13 -6.69
N LYS A 22 -10.17 7.12 -5.82
CA LYS A 22 -11.18 7.04 -4.77
C LYS A 22 -11.13 8.25 -3.83
N TYR A 23 -9.93 8.69 -3.44
CA TYR A 23 -9.76 9.79 -2.50
C TYR A 23 -9.58 11.15 -3.18
N LEU A 24 -9.50 11.20 -4.50
CA LEU A 24 -9.31 12.45 -5.25
C LEU A 24 -10.41 13.46 -4.94
N ASP A 25 -11.66 12.99 -4.91
CA ASP A 25 -12.84 13.81 -4.62
C ASP A 25 -12.76 14.40 -3.20
N LEU A 26 -12.54 13.53 -2.21
CA LEU A 26 -12.35 13.92 -0.81
C LEU A 26 -11.19 14.93 -0.62
N THR A 27 -10.14 14.81 -1.41
CA THR A 27 -9.00 15.74 -1.33
C THR A 27 -9.37 17.10 -1.88
N LYS A 28 -10.15 17.17 -2.95
CA LYS A 28 -10.64 18.45 -3.47
C LYS A 28 -11.53 19.13 -2.45
N GLU A 29 -12.47 18.41 -1.84
CA GLU A 29 -13.34 18.98 -0.80
C GLU A 29 -12.54 19.54 0.38
N LEU A 30 -11.47 18.85 0.79
CA LEU A 30 -10.58 19.32 1.86
C LEU A 30 -9.76 20.55 1.42
N GLU A 31 -9.26 20.58 0.19
CA GLU A 31 -8.53 21.72 -0.36
C GLU A 31 -9.43 22.95 -0.51
N GLU A 32 -10.66 22.78 -0.98
CA GLU A 32 -11.69 23.83 -1.07
C GLU A 32 -12.07 24.37 0.32
N SER A 33 -12.04 23.51 1.33
CA SER A 33 -12.23 23.90 2.75
C SER A 33 -10.98 24.55 3.38
N GLY A 34 -9.91 24.75 2.61
CA GLY A 34 -8.67 25.39 3.05
C GLY A 34 -7.68 24.47 3.77
N TYR A 35 -7.91 23.16 3.77
CA TYR A 35 -7.00 22.18 4.38
C TYR A 35 -6.06 21.56 3.32
N GLY A 36 -4.76 21.57 3.61
CA GLY A 36 -3.77 20.89 2.76
C GLY A 36 -3.82 19.37 2.92
N ALA A 37 -4.63 18.69 2.10
CA ALA A 37 -4.77 17.24 2.13
C ALA A 37 -3.87 16.56 1.08
N LYS A 38 -2.91 15.74 1.53
CA LYS A 38 -2.09 14.90 0.64
C LYS A 38 -2.38 13.43 0.86
N ILE A 39 -2.83 12.73 -0.19
CA ILE A 39 -3.02 11.28 -0.14
C ILE A 39 -1.74 10.58 -0.58
N MET A 40 -1.38 9.55 0.15
CA MET A 40 -0.27 8.66 -0.17
C MET A 40 -0.73 7.21 -0.08
N PRO A 41 -1.24 6.64 -1.19
CA PRO A 41 -1.53 5.22 -1.24
C PRO A 41 -0.20 4.46 -1.38
N ILE A 42 -0.06 3.38 -0.60
CA ILE A 42 1.14 2.58 -0.52
C ILE A 42 0.77 1.13 -0.76
N GLU A 43 1.39 0.53 -1.75
CA GLU A 43 1.16 -0.85 -2.13
C GLU A 43 2.35 -1.71 -1.75
N ILE A 44 2.07 -2.79 -1.02
CA ILE A 44 3.04 -3.86 -0.75
C ILE A 44 2.44 -5.15 -1.28
N GLY A 45 3.14 -5.79 -2.22
CA GLY A 45 2.75 -7.09 -2.74
C GLY A 45 2.68 -8.14 -1.63
N ALA A 46 1.67 -9.01 -1.70
CA ALA A 46 1.45 -10.06 -0.70
C ALA A 46 2.63 -11.04 -0.54
N ARG A 47 3.54 -11.13 -1.52
CA ARG A 47 4.80 -11.91 -1.47
C ARG A 47 6.02 -11.08 -1.05
N GLY A 48 5.81 -10.03 -0.25
CA GLY A 48 6.89 -9.16 0.21
C GLY A 48 7.46 -8.24 -0.87
N PHE A 49 6.74 -7.97 -1.95
CA PHE A 49 7.20 -7.04 -2.98
C PHE A 49 6.89 -5.59 -2.58
N ALA A 50 7.88 -4.85 -2.11
CA ALA A 50 7.68 -3.44 -1.78
C ALA A 50 7.62 -2.57 -3.05
N GLY A 51 6.50 -1.88 -3.29
CA GLY A 51 6.34 -0.98 -4.42
C GLY A 51 7.13 0.33 -4.27
N SER A 52 7.35 1.04 -5.38
CA SER A 52 8.00 2.36 -5.40
C SER A 52 7.28 3.37 -4.51
N SER A 53 5.96 3.24 -4.31
CA SER A 53 5.15 4.07 -3.41
C SER A 53 5.60 3.99 -1.95
N ALA A 54 5.98 2.78 -1.48
CA ALA A 54 6.49 2.59 -0.12
C ALA A 54 7.87 3.26 0.07
N TYR A 55 8.71 3.17 -0.96
CA TYR A 55 10.00 3.84 -0.98
C TYR A 55 9.87 5.37 -0.96
N ASP A 56 8.94 5.92 -1.75
CA ASP A 56 8.63 7.34 -1.79
C ASP A 56 8.08 7.85 -0.45
N LEU A 57 7.18 7.10 0.22
CA LEU A 57 6.74 7.44 1.59
C LEU A 57 7.92 7.58 2.53
N LEU A 58 8.77 6.55 2.62
CA LEU A 58 9.88 6.56 3.56
C LEU A 58 10.82 7.73 3.29
N SER A 59 11.03 8.06 2.01
CA SER A 59 11.84 9.21 1.62
C SER A 59 11.19 10.54 2.04
N LYS A 60 9.85 10.68 1.92
CA LYS A 60 9.10 11.85 2.41
C LYS A 60 9.04 11.95 3.93
N LEU A 61 9.17 10.83 4.65
CA LEU A 61 9.33 10.78 6.10
C LEU A 61 10.79 11.00 6.53
N SER A 62 11.67 11.42 5.62
CA SER A 62 13.11 11.62 5.84
C SER A 62 13.86 10.36 6.29
N ILE A 63 13.30 9.17 6.08
CA ILE A 63 13.96 7.89 6.35
C ILE A 63 14.85 7.57 5.14
N SER A 64 16.16 7.68 5.36
CA SER A 64 17.16 7.58 4.29
C SER A 64 18.21 6.48 4.53
N GLY A 65 18.95 6.15 3.47
CA GLY A 65 20.07 5.21 3.52
C GLY A 65 19.69 3.81 4.01
N ASN A 66 20.53 3.22 4.86
CA ASN A 66 20.35 1.84 5.35
C ASN A 66 19.05 1.67 6.18
N LYS A 67 18.61 2.72 6.88
CA LYS A 67 17.36 2.68 7.66
C LYS A 67 16.14 2.48 6.76
N ARG A 68 16.14 3.10 5.57
CA ARG A 68 15.07 2.94 4.57
C ARG A 68 15.02 1.51 4.04
N THR A 69 16.16 0.96 3.65
CA THR A 69 16.23 -0.42 3.13
C THR A 69 15.79 -1.43 4.19
N LYS A 70 16.18 -1.23 5.46
CA LYS A 70 15.70 -2.05 6.57
C LYS A 70 14.20 -1.93 6.80
N ALA A 71 13.66 -0.70 6.76
CA ALA A 71 12.22 -0.48 6.90
C ALA A 71 11.41 -1.13 5.76
N LEU A 72 11.88 -1.04 4.50
CA LEU A 72 11.25 -1.70 3.37
C LEU A 72 11.27 -3.23 3.51
N LYS A 73 12.40 -3.81 3.93
CA LYS A 73 12.50 -5.26 4.20
C LYS A 73 11.54 -5.69 5.30
N LEU A 74 11.54 -4.98 6.42
CA LEU A 74 10.64 -5.29 7.54
C LEU A 74 9.16 -5.21 7.12
N LEU A 75 8.78 -4.19 6.35
CA LEU A 75 7.43 -4.05 5.81
C LEU A 75 7.06 -5.19 4.88
N ALA A 76 7.97 -5.58 3.98
CA ALA A 76 7.80 -6.71 3.08
C ALA A 76 7.65 -8.04 3.83
N GLU A 77 8.55 -8.33 4.77
CA GLU A 77 8.54 -9.56 5.58
C GLU A 77 7.30 -9.65 6.47
N THR A 78 6.90 -8.54 7.09
CA THR A 78 5.68 -8.49 7.92
C THR A 78 4.44 -8.76 7.07
N THR A 79 4.39 -8.15 5.88
CA THR A 79 3.28 -8.34 4.93
C THR A 79 3.23 -9.78 4.44
N GLU A 80 4.36 -10.33 4.01
CA GLU A 80 4.42 -11.73 3.57
C GLU A 80 3.95 -12.67 4.66
N ASN A 81 4.47 -12.54 5.89
CA ASN A 81 4.09 -13.41 7.00
C ASN A 81 2.60 -13.28 7.36
N SER A 82 2.07 -12.05 7.38
CA SER A 82 0.67 -11.80 7.76
C SER A 82 -0.31 -12.28 6.69
N PHE A 83 0.05 -12.13 5.41
CA PHE A 83 -0.83 -12.46 4.28
C PHE A 83 -0.50 -13.83 3.65
N ARG A 84 0.48 -14.57 4.19
CA ARG A 84 0.89 -15.91 3.73
C ARG A 84 -0.28 -16.89 3.65
N SER A 85 -1.17 -16.85 4.63
CA SER A 85 -2.33 -17.75 4.71
C SER A 85 -3.38 -17.42 3.65
N VAL A 86 -3.60 -16.14 3.37
CA VAL A 86 -4.50 -15.68 2.30
C VAL A 86 -3.94 -16.09 0.94
N TRP A 87 -2.63 -15.94 0.75
CA TRP A 87 -1.93 -16.38 -0.45
C TRP A 87 -1.99 -17.91 -0.67
N SER A 88 -1.68 -18.68 0.38
CA SER A 88 -1.65 -20.15 0.31
C SER A 88 -3.01 -20.75 -0.04
N ARG A 89 -4.10 -20.03 0.27
CA ARG A 89 -5.49 -20.42 0.04
C ARG A 89 -6.12 -19.75 -1.18
N ARG A 90 -5.33 -19.10 -2.04
CA ARG A 90 -5.86 -18.35 -3.21
C ARG A 90 -6.66 -19.18 -4.21
N ASN A 91 -6.45 -20.49 -4.24
CA ASN A 91 -7.18 -21.44 -5.08
C ASN A 91 -8.25 -22.22 -4.32
N ASP A 92 -8.35 -22.00 -3.01
CA ASP A 92 -9.31 -22.62 -2.13
C ASP A 92 -10.62 -21.85 -2.24
N GLN A 93 -11.59 -22.41 -2.97
CA GLN A 93 -12.90 -21.83 -3.28
C GLN A 93 -13.80 -21.63 -2.03
N VAL A 94 -13.27 -21.74 -0.81
CA VAL A 94 -14.06 -21.78 0.43
C VAL A 94 -14.26 -20.39 1.07
N LEU A 95 -13.57 -19.35 0.59
CA LEU A 95 -13.71 -17.99 1.14
C LEU A 95 -14.87 -17.17 0.54
N CYS A 96 -15.63 -17.74 -0.41
CA CYS A 96 -16.93 -17.20 -0.82
C CYS A 96 -18.04 -18.05 -0.19
N LYS A 97 -18.28 -17.87 1.12
CA LYS A 97 -19.59 -18.15 1.70
C LYS A 97 -20.06 -16.87 2.38
N GLU A 98 -20.99 -16.22 1.70
CA GLU A 98 -21.92 -15.23 2.24
C GLU A 98 -22.73 -15.81 3.42
#